data_AF-A0A7V9FEH5-F1
#
_entry.id   AF-A0A7V9FEH5-F1
#
_cell.length_a   1.000
_cell.length_b   1.000
_cell.length_c   1.000
_cell.angle_alpha   90.00
_cell.angle_beta   90.00
_cell.angle_gamma   90.00
#
_symmetry.space_group_name_H-M   'P 1'
#
loop_
_entity.id
_entity.type
_entity.pdbx_description
1 polymer ?
#
loop_
_entity_poly.entity_id
_entity_poly.type
_entity_poly.pdbx_seq_one_letter_code
_entity_poly.pdbx_strand_id
1 'polypeptide(L)'
;MRRTNIYLDENQLQALKRLAVTEDQSVAAVVRDAVDTYLKDRASDDVAWSKELKQLLERVQSRIPPDITPDEIEADITSAREEVRQARRAARRR
;
A
#
# COMPACT_ATOMS: atom_id res chain seq x y z
N MET A 1 -10.89 -27.43 4.53
CA MET A 1 -10.72 -26.62 3.30
C MET A 1 -12.09 -26.32 2.70
N ARG A 2 -12.31 -25.13 2.14
CA ARG A 2 -13.53 -24.81 1.36
C ARG A 2 -13.18 -24.84 -0.13
N ARG A 3 -14.05 -25.45 -0.94
CA ARG A 3 -13.89 -25.48 -2.41
C ARG A 3 -14.42 -24.18 -2.99
N THR A 4 -13.60 -23.52 -3.82
CA THR A 4 -13.96 -22.28 -4.51
C THR A 4 -13.74 -22.49 -6.00
N ASN A 5 -14.72 -22.08 -6.81
CA ASN A 5 -14.58 -22.06 -8.26
C ASN A 5 -14.07 -20.68 -8.67
N ILE A 6 -13.02 -20.65 -9.47
CA ILE A 6 -12.44 -19.43 -10.03
C ILE A 6 -12.50 -19.51 -11.55
N TYR A 7 -12.76 -18.37 -12.18
CA TYR A 7 -12.72 -18.25 -13.63
C TYR A 7 -11.32 -17.80 -14.03
N LEU A 8 -10.73 -18.50 -14.98
CA LEU A 8 -9.40 -18.22 -15.52
C LEU A 8 -9.52 -18.14 -17.03
N ASP A 9 -8.74 -17.25 -17.62
CA ASP A 9 -8.62 -17.21 -19.07
C ASP A 9 -7.87 -18.47 -19.56
N GLU A 10 -8.13 -18.87 -20.81
CA GLU A 10 -7.52 -20.09 -21.39
C GLU A 10 -5.99 -20.05 -21.30
N ASN A 11 -5.39 -18.89 -21.57
CA ASN A 11 -3.94 -18.70 -21.47
C ASN A 11 -3.41 -18.94 -20.05
N GLN A 12 -4.15 -18.48 -19.02
CA GLN A 12 -3.76 -18.66 -17.62
C GLN A 12 -3.89 -20.13 -17.21
N LEU A 13 -4.95 -20.81 -17.66
CA LEU A 13 -5.14 -22.23 -17.40
C LEU A 13 -4.04 -23.09 -18.06
N GLN A 14 -3.65 -22.76 -19.29
CA GLN A 14 -2.56 -23.45 -19.98
C GLN A 14 -1.21 -23.22 -19.29
N ALA A 15 -0.92 -22.00 -18.84
CA ALA A 15 0.27 -21.70 -18.07
C ALA A 15 0.32 -22.52 -16.76
N LEU A 16 -0.78 -22.56 -16.00
CA LEU A 16 -0.88 -23.33 -14.76
C LEU A 16 -0.73 -24.83 -14.98
N LYS A 17 -1.29 -25.39 -16.06
CA LYS A 17 -1.12 -26.80 -16.40
C LYS A 17 0.33 -27.14 -16.70
N ARG A 18 1.03 -26.29 -17.47
CA ARG A 18 2.46 -26.49 -17.76
C ARG A 18 3.28 -26.45 -16.48
N LEU A 19 3.04 -25.46 -15.62
CA LEU A 19 3.73 -25.33 -14.34
C LEU A 19 3.50 -26.54 -13.43
N ALA A 20 2.25 -27.00 -13.33
CA ALA A 20 1.88 -28.19 -12.58
C ALA A 20 2.62 -29.46 -13.04
N VAL A 21 2.78 -29.63 -14.36
CA VAL A 21 3.57 -30.74 -14.92
C VAL A 21 5.06 -30.60 -14.59
N THR A 22 5.61 -29.39 -14.68
CA THR A 22 7.02 -29.12 -14.36
C THR A 22 7.35 -29.38 -12.89
N GLU A 23 6.41 -29.09 -11.99
CA GLU A 23 6.60 -29.23 -10.53
C GLU A 23 6.13 -30.58 -9.98
N ASP A 24 5.63 -31.49 -10.82
CA ASP A 24 5.00 -32.77 -10.44
C ASP A 24 3.87 -32.60 -9.41
N GLN A 25 3.05 -31.57 -9.63
CA GLN A 25 1.96 -31.20 -8.75
C GLN A 25 0.62 -31.16 -9.47
N SER A 26 -0.47 -31.19 -8.70
CA SER A 26 -1.79 -30.88 -9.24
C SER A 26 -1.95 -29.37 -9.46
N VAL A 27 -2.71 -28.97 -10.47
CA VAL A 27 -3.05 -27.55 -10.71
C VAL A 27 -3.64 -26.88 -9.46
N ALA A 28 -4.43 -27.63 -8.67
CA ALA A 28 -5.01 -27.11 -7.43
C ALA A 28 -3.97 -26.88 -6.31
N ALA A 29 -2.85 -27.60 -6.33
CA ALA A 29 -1.75 -27.38 -5.40
C ALA A 29 -0.96 -26.12 -5.80
N VAL A 30 -0.63 -25.99 -7.09
CA VAL A 30 0.05 -24.80 -7.65
C VAL A 30 -0.75 -23.53 -7.38
N VAL A 31 -2.06 -23.53 -7.66
CA VAL A 31 -2.92 -22.36 -7.40
C VAL A 31 -2.95 -22.01 -5.91
N ARG A 32 -2.94 -23.01 -5.02
CA ARG A 32 -2.94 -22.78 -3.58
C ARG A 32 -1.63 -22.15 -3.12
N ASP A 33 -0.51 -22.69 -3.56
CA ASP A 33 0.80 -22.17 -3.18
C ASP A 33 1.01 -20.74 -3.69
N ALA A 34 0.55 -20.45 -4.91
CA ALA A 34 0.54 -19.10 -5.46
C ALA A 34 -0.32 -18.13 -4.62
N VAL A 35 -1.53 -18.55 -4.20
CA VAL A 35 -2.40 -17.73 -3.35
C VAL A 35 -1.79 -17.54 -1.96
N ASP A 36 -1.24 -18.58 -1.36
CA ASP A 36 -0.61 -18.50 -0.04
C ASP A 36 0.62 -17.59 -0.06
N THR A 37 1.43 -17.67 -1.12
CA THR A 37 2.59 -16.79 -1.32
C THR A 37 2.15 -15.34 -1.51
N TYR A 38 1.15 -15.09 -2.37
CA TYR A 38 0.62 -13.75 -2.58
C TYR A 38 0.05 -13.13 -1.29
N LEU A 39 -0.70 -13.92 -0.51
CA LEU A 39 -1.26 -13.45 0.76
C LEU A 39 -0.18 -13.18 1.82
N LYS A 40 0.86 -14.02 1.89
CA LYS A 40 1.99 -13.79 2.80
C LYS A 40 2.78 -12.54 2.42
N ASP A 41 3.05 -12.35 1.14
CA ASP A 41 3.77 -11.19 0.62
C ASP A 41 2.97 -9.91 0.91
N ARG A 42 1.67 -9.90 0.58
CA ARG A 42 0.80 -8.76 0.83
C ARG A 42 0.62 -8.45 2.31
N ALA A 43 0.49 -9.47 3.15
CA ALA A 43 0.40 -9.29 4.60
C ALA A 43 1.72 -8.78 5.20
N SER A 44 2.86 -9.22 4.66
CA SER A 44 4.18 -8.77 5.10
C SER A 44 4.42 -7.32 4.69
N ASP A 45 4.03 -6.93 3.47
CA ASP A 45 4.10 -5.55 3.00
C ASP A 45 3.21 -4.62 3.82
N ASP A 46 1.96 -5.00 4.11
CA ASP A 46 1.06 -4.14 4.90
C ASP A 46 1.53 -4.02 6.37
N VAL A 47 2.10 -5.07 6.95
CA VAL A 47 2.65 -5.04 8.32
C VAL A 47 3.97 -4.27 8.37
N ALA A 48 4.87 -4.47 7.41
CA ALA A 48 6.13 -3.73 7.34
C ALA A 48 5.87 -2.25 7.10
N TRP A 49 5.01 -1.92 6.13
CA TRP A 49 4.65 -0.54 5.81
C TRP A 49 3.92 0.15 6.97
N SER A 50 2.96 -0.51 7.63
CA SER A 50 2.28 0.07 8.80
C SER A 50 3.24 0.31 9.97
N LYS A 51 4.22 -0.58 10.17
CA LYS A 51 5.27 -0.42 11.18
C LYS A 51 6.19 0.76 10.86
N GLU A 52 6.66 0.87 9.62
CA GLU A 52 7.50 1.97 9.16
C GLU A 52 6.79 3.32 9.26
N LEU A 53 5.52 3.36 8.83
CA LEU A 53 4.67 4.54 8.93
C LEU A 53 4.47 4.97 10.39
N LYS A 54 4.19 4.01 11.28
CA LYS A 54 4.04 4.29 12.71
C LYS A 54 5.32 4.84 13.33
N GLN A 55 6.47 4.25 13.01
CA GLN A 55 7.77 4.75 13.48
C GLN A 55 8.09 6.15 12.95
N LEU A 56 7.71 6.44 11.71
CA LEU A 56 7.86 7.77 11.13
C LEU A 56 6.98 8.79 11.86
N LEU A 57 5.71 8.46 12.09
CA LEU A 57 4.78 9.32 12.83
C LEU A 57 5.24 9.57 14.27
N GLU A 58 5.69 8.54 14.98
CA GLU A 58 6.24 8.69 16.34
C GLU A 58 7.47 9.60 16.35
N ARG A 59 8.38 9.47 15.37
CA ARG A 59 9.56 10.34 15.25
C ARG A 59 9.17 11.79 14.97
N VAL A 60 8.16 12.03 14.14
CA VAL A 60 7.66 13.37 13.85
C VAL A 60 7.00 13.96 15.10
N GLN A 61 6.11 13.20 15.76
CA GLN A 61 5.43 13.62 16.99
C GLN A 61 6.42 13.91 18.13
N SER A 62 7.49 13.13 18.27
CA SER A 62 8.52 13.38 19.31
C SER A 62 9.26 14.71 19.16
N ARG A 63 9.19 15.34 17.97
CA ARG A 63 9.82 16.62 17.67
C ARG A 63 8.83 17.78 17.72
N ILE A 64 7.54 17.49 17.84
CA ILE A 64 6.50 18.50 17.98
C ILE A 64 6.41 18.85 19.47
N PRO A 65 6.56 20.13 19.84
CA PRO A 65 6.31 20.58 21.21
C PRO A 65 4.89 20.18 21.67
N PRO A 66 4.75 19.61 22.88
CA PRO A 66 3.48 19.05 23.36
C PRO A 66 2.38 20.10 23.62
N ASP A 67 2.75 21.37 23.60
CA ASP A 67 1.90 22.54 23.75
C ASP A 67 1.26 23.01 22.43
N ILE A 68 1.69 22.46 21.29
CA ILE A 68 1.06 22.77 20.00
C ILE A 68 -0.24 21.97 19.87
N THR A 69 -1.35 22.70 19.78
CA THR A 69 -2.68 22.13 19.60
C THR A 69 -2.92 21.71 18.14
N PRO A 70 -3.83 20.74 17.89
CA PRO A 70 -4.23 20.38 16.54
C PRO A 70 -4.73 21.57 15.71
N ASP A 71 -5.45 22.50 16.36
CA ASP A 71 -6.02 23.69 15.72
C ASP A 71 -4.93 24.67 15.26
N GLU A 72 -3.85 24.82 16.03
CA GLU A 72 -2.68 25.63 15.64
C GLU A 72 -1.93 25.02 14.45
N ILE A 73 -1.79 23.69 14.42
CA ILE A 73 -1.20 22.98 13.28
C ILE A 73 -2.05 23.20 12.01
N GLU A 74 -3.38 23.10 12.13
CA GLU A 74 -4.30 23.30 11.01
C GLU A 74 -4.28 24.75 10.50
N ALA A 75 -4.19 25.72 11.41
CA ALA A 75 -4.04 27.13 11.07
C ALA A 75 -2.72 27.40 10.30
N ASP A 76 -1.60 26.85 10.77
CA ASP A 76 -0.28 26.98 10.12
C ASP A 76 -0.26 26.34 8.73
N ILE A 77 -0.82 25.14 8.58
CA ILE A 77 -0.94 24.47 7.28
C ILE A 77 -1.80 25.32 6.32
N THR A 78 -2.90 25.87 6.81
CA THR A 78 -3.79 26.71 6.00
C THR A 78 -3.09 27.98 5.55
N SER A 79 -2.38 28.66 6.45
CA SER A 79 -1.57 29.84 6.16
C SER A 79 -0.51 29.54 5.10
N ALA A 80 0.30 28.48 5.29
CA ALA A 80 1.34 28.09 4.34
C ALA A 80 0.77 27.77 2.93
N ARG A 81 -0.41 27.14 2.87
CA ARG A 81 -1.09 26.88 1.60
C ARG A 81 -1.58 28.15 0.92
N GLU A 82 -2.02 29.14 1.69
CA GLU A 82 -2.44 30.44 1.18
C GLU A 82 -1.28 31.24 0.60
N GLU A 83 -0.15 31.29 1.30
CA GLU A 83 1.08 31.94 0.82
C GLU A 83 1.53 31.37 -0.53
N VAL A 84 1.56 30.04 -0.67
CA VAL A 84 1.90 29.38 -1.94
C VAL A 84 0.88 29.69 -3.04
N ARG A 85 -0.41 29.73 -2.72
CA ARG A 85 -1.45 30.11 -3.69
C ARG A 85 -1.29 31.56 -4.15
N GLN A 86 -0.98 32.47 -3.23
CA GLN A 86 -0.75 33.88 -3.55
C GLN A 86 0.50 34.06 -4.41
N ALA A 87 1.61 33.43 -4.07
CA ALA A 87 2.84 33.45 -4.87
C ALA A 87 2.61 32.94 -6.30
N ARG A 88 1.87 31.85 -6.46
CA ARG A 88 1.50 31.30 -7.79
C ARG A 88 0.59 32.24 -8.59
N ARG A 89 -0.34 32.95 -7.94
CA ARG A 89 -1.22 33.94 -8.59
C ARG A 89 -0.44 35.17 -9.03
N ALA A 90 0.50 35.65 -8.21
CA ALA A 90 1.37 36.78 -8.53
C ALA A 90 2.29 36.47 -9.73
N ALA A 91 2.85 35.25 -9.78
CA ALA A 91 3.68 34.80 -10.89
C ALA A 91 2.94 34.67 -12.23
N ARG A 92 1.62 34.44 -12.22
CA ARG A 92 0.77 34.35 -13.43
C ARG A 92 0.22 35.69 -13.92
N ARG A 93 0.35 36.75 -13.12
CA ARG A 93 -0.12 38.11 -13.47
C ARG A 93 1.00 39.01 -13.99
N ARG A 94 2.25 38.54 -13.98
CA ARG A 94 3.37 39.10 -14.72
C ARG A 94 3.50 38.38 -16.05
#